data_AF-A0A3D4B9D7-F1
#
_entry.id   AF-A0A3D4B9D7-F1
#
_cell.length_a   1.000
_cell.length_b   1.000
_cell.length_c   1.000
_cell.angle_alpha   90.00
_cell.angle_beta   90.00
_cell.angle_gamma   90.00
#
_symmetry.space_group_name_H-M   'P 1'
#
loop_
_entity.id
_entity.type
_entity.pdbx_description
1 polymer ?
#
loop_
_entity_poly.entity_id
_entity_poly.type
_entity_poly.pdbx_seq_one_letter_code
_entity_poly.pdbx_strand_id
1 'polypeptide(L)'
;MVRSLISQMLYADPVIHDWPHIKAKTLVIGGTEDGPDFPALAKNVADTIPNAELVLISNVGHIPHLEAPDRFHAELIRFLKSDPIPDMNDPDHP
;
A
#
# COMPACT_ATOMS: atom_id res chain seq x y z
N MET A 1 3.41 -33.50 -4.45
CA MET A 1 4.72 -33.01 -3.97
C MET A 1 5.11 -31.68 -4.63
N VAL A 2 5.11 -31.56 -5.96
CA VAL A 2 5.49 -30.30 -6.67
C VAL A 2 4.64 -29.08 -6.28
N ARG A 3 3.32 -29.24 -6.13
CA ARG A 3 2.43 -28.16 -5.66
C ARG A 3 2.80 -27.58 -4.28
N SER A 4 3.34 -28.40 -3.36
CA SER A 4 3.74 -27.95 -2.02
C SER A 4 5.00 -27.08 -2.05
N LEU A 5 5.91 -27.32 -2.99
CA LEU A 5 7.16 -26.58 -3.11
C LEU A 5 6.93 -25.18 -3.72
N ILE A 6 5.99 -25.06 -4.66
CA ILE A 6 5.59 -23.77 -5.22
C ILE A 6 4.88 -22.90 -4.18
N SER A 7 3.98 -23.47 -3.37
CA SER A 7 3.39 -22.72 -2.26
C SER A 7 4.46 -22.28 -1.25
N GLN A 8 5.43 -23.14 -0.93
CA GLN A 8 6.51 -22.76 -0.02
C GLN A 8 7.36 -21.60 -0.56
N MET A 9 7.58 -21.50 -1.86
CA MET A 9 8.34 -20.38 -2.45
C MET A 9 7.69 -19.01 -2.18
N LEU A 10 6.36 -18.92 -2.25
CA LEU A 10 5.63 -17.67 -1.94
C LEU A 10 5.73 -17.26 -0.46
N TYR A 11 5.96 -18.22 0.44
CA TYR A 11 6.09 -17.96 1.88
C TYR A 11 7.55 -17.83 2.34
N ALA A 12 8.49 -18.46 1.64
CA ALA A 12 9.88 -18.55 2.06
C ALA A 12 10.67 -17.26 1.81
N ASP A 13 10.25 -16.45 0.84
CA ASP A 13 10.89 -15.17 0.52
C ASP A 13 9.82 -14.07 0.31
N PRO A 14 9.17 -13.62 1.40
CA PRO A 14 8.14 -12.61 1.30
C PRO A 14 8.78 -11.23 1.02
N VAL A 15 8.26 -10.54 0.01
CA VAL A 15 8.68 -9.16 -0.38
C VAL A 15 8.48 -8.13 0.75
N ILE A 16 7.84 -8.52 1.87
CA ILE A 16 7.61 -7.65 3.03
C ILE A 16 8.91 -7.09 3.63
N HIS A 17 10.03 -7.83 3.52
CA HIS A 17 11.32 -7.38 4.03
C HIS A 17 11.98 -6.30 3.14
N ASP A 18 11.49 -6.15 1.91
CA ASP A 18 11.95 -5.12 0.97
C ASP A 18 11.16 -3.82 1.06
N TRP A 19 9.97 -3.83 1.67
CA TRP A 19 9.15 -2.63 1.84
C TRP A 19 9.87 -1.46 2.51
N PRO A 20 10.68 -1.65 3.56
CA PRO A 20 11.47 -0.56 4.16
C PRO A 20 12.47 0.09 3.18
N HIS A 21 12.86 -0.60 2.11
CA HIS A 21 13.80 -0.10 1.12
C HIS A 21 13.14 0.65 -0.05
N ILE A 22 11.80 0.77 -0.06
CA ILE A 22 11.07 1.53 -1.08
C ILE A 22 11.27 3.02 -0.83
N LYS A 23 12.05 3.67 -1.71
CA LYS A 23 12.31 5.12 -1.67
C LYS A 23 11.24 5.96 -2.37
N ALA A 24 10.50 5.36 -3.31
CA ALA A 24 9.50 6.09 -4.09
C ALA A 24 8.32 6.53 -3.22
N LYS A 25 7.78 7.73 -3.48
CA LYS A 25 6.51 8.18 -2.88
C LYS A 25 5.43 7.12 -3.16
N THR A 26 4.79 6.61 -2.12
CA THR A 26 3.88 5.47 -2.21
C THR A 26 2.48 5.82 -1.68
N LEU A 27 1.45 5.36 -2.38
CA LEU A 27 0.07 5.44 -1.92
C LEU A 27 -0.48 4.03 -1.70
N VAL A 28 -0.87 3.73 -0.47
CA VAL A 28 -1.66 2.56 -0.13
C VAL A 28 -3.13 3.00 -0.09
N ILE A 29 -3.93 2.51 -1.02
CA ILE A 29 -5.34 2.90 -1.15
C ILE A 29 -6.23 1.66 -1.26
N GLY A 30 -7.31 1.62 -0.49
CA GLY A 30 -8.23 0.48 -0.47
C GLY A 30 -9.56 0.77 0.21
N GLY A 31 -10.49 -0.17 0.14
CA GLY A 31 -11.81 -0.07 0.78
C GLY A 31 -11.81 -0.59 2.23
N THR A 32 -12.68 -0.07 3.09
CA THR A 32 -12.79 -0.57 4.49
C THR A 32 -13.40 -1.95 4.59
N GLU A 33 -14.16 -2.38 3.57
CA GLU A 33 -14.87 -3.64 3.52
C GLU A 33 -14.15 -4.68 2.64
N ASP A 34 -12.88 -4.45 2.28
CA ASP A 34 -12.05 -5.35 1.48
C ASP A 34 -11.61 -6.60 2.26
N GLY A 35 -12.59 -7.41 2.69
CA GLY A 35 -12.34 -8.64 3.40
C GLY A 35 -11.82 -8.48 4.84
N PRO A 36 -11.47 -9.60 5.49
CA PRO A 36 -11.10 -9.60 6.89
C PRO A 36 -9.76 -8.88 7.12
N ASP A 37 -9.74 -8.01 8.13
CA ASP A 37 -8.55 -7.29 8.63
C ASP A 37 -7.81 -6.40 7.62
N PHE A 38 -8.35 -6.18 6.43
CA PHE A 38 -7.68 -5.36 5.41
C PHE A 38 -7.28 -3.96 5.89
N PRO A 39 -8.12 -3.19 6.62
CA PRO A 39 -7.69 -1.91 7.17
C PRO A 39 -6.41 -1.99 8.02
N ALA A 40 -6.26 -3.05 8.82
CA ALA A 40 -5.08 -3.26 9.66
C ALA A 40 -3.86 -3.68 8.82
N LEU A 41 -4.06 -4.57 7.83
CA LEU A 41 -3.01 -4.99 6.91
C LEU A 41 -2.50 -3.83 6.04
N ALA A 42 -3.40 -3.04 5.47
CA ALA A 42 -3.08 -1.85 4.69
C ALA A 42 -2.32 -0.82 5.53
N LYS A 43 -2.71 -0.65 6.81
CA LYS A 43 -1.96 0.17 7.75
C LYS A 43 -0.56 -0.37 8.00
N ASN A 44 -0.39 -1.68 8.18
CA ASN A 44 0.93 -2.28 8.36
C ASN A 44 1.84 -2.03 7.13
N VAL A 45 1.32 -2.11 5.91
CA VAL A 45 2.08 -1.76 4.69
C VAL A 45 2.52 -0.30 4.74
N ALA A 46 1.59 0.62 4.98
CA ALA A 46 1.88 2.06 5.01
C ALA A 46 2.84 2.45 6.14
N ASP A 47 2.76 1.81 7.31
CA ASP A 47 3.68 2.04 8.42
C ASP A 47 5.10 1.52 8.13
N THR A 48 5.25 0.55 7.21
CA THR A 48 6.53 -0.10 6.89
C THR A 48 7.29 0.64 5.79
N ILE A 49 6.59 1.24 4.83
CA ILE A 49 7.19 1.98 3.72
C ILE A 49 7.44 3.44 4.18
N PRO A 50 8.69 3.93 4.19
CA PRO A 50 9.02 5.25 4.77
C PRO A 50 8.22 6.43 4.20
N ASN A 51 7.93 6.40 2.90
CA ASN A 51 7.28 7.47 2.16
C ASN A 51 5.86 7.10 1.72
N ALA A 52 5.16 6.28 2.51
CA ALA A 52 3.81 5.86 2.21
C ALA A 52 2.74 6.71 2.89
N GLU A 53 1.64 6.93 2.17
CA GLU A 53 0.38 7.44 2.68
C GLU A 53 -0.69 6.35 2.61
N LEU A 54 -1.56 6.26 3.62
CA LEU A 54 -2.70 5.37 3.64
C LEU A 54 -4.01 6.12 3.40
N VAL A 55 -4.81 5.65 2.47
CA VAL A 55 -6.18 6.12 2.22
C VAL A 55 -7.15 4.93 2.26
N LEU A 56 -8.06 4.95 3.23
CA LEU A 56 -9.13 3.95 3.33
C LEU A 56 -10.48 4.57 2.97
N ILE A 57 -11.13 3.99 1.95
CA ILE A 57 -12.40 4.44 1.42
C ILE A 57 -13.52 3.70 2.17
N SER A 58 -14.23 4.40 3.05
CA SER A 58 -15.35 3.83 3.82
C SER A 58 -16.46 3.25 2.94
N ASN A 59 -17.04 2.11 3.37
CA ASN A 59 -18.14 1.39 2.71
C ASN A 59 -17.82 0.93 1.28
N VAL A 60 -16.57 0.53 1.03
CA VAL A 60 -16.10 0.05 -0.27
C VAL A 60 -15.34 -1.25 -0.06
N GLY A 61 -15.52 -2.20 -0.97
CA GLY A 61 -14.84 -3.49 -0.96
C GLY A 61 -13.52 -3.48 -1.73
N HIS A 62 -13.28 -4.58 -2.45
CA HIS A 62 -11.99 -4.89 -3.06
C HIS A 62 -11.62 -4.00 -4.25
N ILE A 63 -12.61 -3.40 -4.93
CA ILE A 63 -12.38 -2.75 -6.22
C ILE A 63 -12.78 -1.28 -6.15
N PRO A 64 -12.06 -0.45 -5.35
CA PRO A 64 -12.46 0.92 -5.06
C PRO A 64 -12.56 1.82 -6.30
N HIS A 65 -11.76 1.56 -7.33
CA HIS A 65 -11.80 2.31 -8.59
C HIS A 65 -13.05 2.02 -9.44
N LEU A 66 -13.77 0.92 -9.20
CA LEU A 66 -15.07 0.62 -9.83
C LEU A 66 -16.25 0.93 -8.90
N GLU A 67 -16.11 0.64 -7.60
CA GLU A 67 -17.19 0.82 -6.62
C GLU A 67 -17.40 2.28 -6.22
N ALA A 68 -16.32 3.06 -6.14
CA ALA A 68 -16.35 4.48 -5.76
C ALA A 68 -15.36 5.30 -6.61
N PRO A 69 -15.54 5.34 -7.95
CA PRO A 69 -14.58 5.92 -8.88
C PRO A 69 -14.25 7.39 -8.53
N ASP A 70 -15.25 8.20 -8.20
CA ASP A 70 -15.04 9.62 -7.89
C ASP A 70 -14.14 9.82 -6.66
N ARG A 71 -14.35 9.00 -5.62
CA ARG A 71 -13.57 9.05 -4.37
C ARG A 71 -12.15 8.52 -4.61
N PHE A 72 -12.02 7.42 -5.33
CA PHE A 72 -10.72 6.84 -5.68
C PHE A 72 -9.89 7.80 -6.54
N HIS A 73 -10.47 8.36 -7.62
CA HIS A 73 -9.75 9.27 -8.50
C HIS A 73 -9.39 10.58 -7.81
N ALA A 74 -10.25 11.12 -6.96
CA ALA A 74 -9.94 12.32 -6.19
C ALA A 74 -8.68 12.13 -5.34
N GLU A 75 -8.59 11.01 -4.62
CA GLU A 75 -7.44 10.69 -3.77
C GLU A 75 -6.18 10.38 -4.57
N LEU A 76 -6.30 9.63 -5.66
CA LEU A 76 -5.18 9.35 -6.56
C LEU A 76 -4.61 10.65 -7.16
N ILE A 77 -5.46 11.53 -7.67
CA ILE A 77 -5.03 12.80 -8.28
C ILE A 77 -4.43 13.73 -7.22
N ARG A 78 -4.99 13.79 -6.01
CA ARG A 78 -4.43 14.54 -4.88
C ARG A 78 -3.00 14.06 -4.60
N PHE A 79 -2.80 12.76 -4.47
CA PHE A 79 -1.49 12.16 -4.20
C PHE A 79 -0.49 12.42 -5.34
N LEU A 80 -0.90 12.32 -6.60
CA LEU A 80 -0.01 12.58 -7.74
C LEU A 80 0.43 14.05 -7.81
N LYS A 81 -0.42 14.98 -7.36
CA LYS A 81 -0.12 16.42 -7.33
C LYS A 81 0.62 16.88 -6.07
N SER A 82 0.68 16.08 -5.02
CA SER A 82 1.39 16.44 -3.80
C SER A 82 2.90 16.45 -4.03
N ASP A 83 3.61 17.23 -3.23
CA ASP A 83 5.07 17.19 -3.19
C ASP A 83 5.56 15.76 -2.82
N PRO A 84 6.81 15.40 -3.17
CA PRO A 84 7.44 14.20 -2.64
C PRO A 84 7.35 14.19 -1.12
N ILE A 85 6.91 13.08 -0.52
CA ILE A 85 7.02 12.90 0.94
C ILE A 85 8.52 12.74 1.22
N PRO A 86 9.14 13.61 2.04
CA PRO A 86 10.57 13.52 2.32
C PRO A 86 10.89 12.21 3.03
N ASP A 87 11.87 11.47 2.53
CA ASP A 87 12.47 10.38 3.28
C ASP A 87 13.30 10.99 4.41
N MET A 88 12.75 10.98 5.63
CA MET A 88 13.43 11.51 6.81
C MET A 88 14.74 10.77 7.16
N ASN A 89 15.04 9.67 6.46
CA ASN A 89 16.26 8.89 6.61
C ASN A 89 17.17 8.97 5.37
N ASP A 90 16.83 9.76 4.35
CA ASP A 90 17.68 9.93 3.17
C ASP A 90 18.77 10.99 3.43
N PRO A 91 20.06 10.60 3.51
CA PRO A 91 21.15 11.55 3.71
C PRO A 91 21.32 12.55 2.55
N ASP A 92 20.73 12.28 1.39
CA ASP A 92 20.85 13.13 0.18
C ASP A 92 19.68 14.12 0.00
N HIS A 93 18.69 14.16 0.91
CA HIS A 93 17.55 15.08 0.86
C HIS A 93 17.19 15.66 2.25
N PRO A 94 17.85 16.75 2.70
CA PRO A 94 17.57 17.41 3.97
C PRO A 94 16.27 18.24 3.98
#